data_AF-A0A3D1A918-F1
#
_entry.id   AF-A0A3D1A918-F1
#
_cell.length_a   1.000
_cell.length_b   1.000
_cell.length_c   1.000
_cell.angle_alpha   90.00
_cell.angle_beta   90.00
_cell.angle_gamma   90.00
#
_symmetry.space_group_name_H-M   'P 1'
#
loop_
_entity.id
_entity.type
_entity.pdbx_description
1 polymer ?
#
loop_
_entity_poly.entity_id
_entity_poly.type
_entity_poly.pdbx_seq_one_letter_code
_entity_poly.pdbx_strand_id
1 'polypeptide(L)'
;MLKHFLLSLTAVSIFSTFASAQAISPEALQALNASAIESLNVPVPELPADKKWGISYDLTGALSIQGERVMLNTPDGRLFELDLSLRKARKFDGHSVKVEAKARQADDMSVLKVSEIEEYNPANELKLPPYLPKRRPAKLITDEPAAMTVGNVRWLYNQNPQEGAFDWATAVIKPELVKEVYFVKKPFAPEWIAAHSLLAFTFEKGGLVDANGNESTALVLTIEAFLREGQVYDLKAGLKDNFGIVWLLTSWEDYVTRTALVDKARLIPYAVKNLTHQQKADMIRESVRLAAVNREGEYYHTITNNCTNNLLIVINRVLPENRRIRMWTIPYLAYNVRATMPVMVPKYLQGKGLLGPELGVINDTNYQVPLP
;
A
#
# COMPACT_ATOMS: atom_id res chain seq x y z
N MET A 1 0.84 -70.91 4.60
CA MET A 1 2.03 -70.61 3.76
C MET A 1 2.04 -69.10 3.54
N LEU A 2 2.94 -68.38 4.24
CA LEU A 2 3.98 -67.48 3.68
C LEU A 2 3.42 -66.45 2.67
N LYS A 3 3.61 -65.13 2.75
CA LYS A 3 4.47 -64.22 3.54
C LYS A 3 3.87 -62.81 3.30
N HIS A 4 3.46 -62.09 4.35
CA HIS A 4 4.12 -60.85 4.81
C HIS A 4 4.45 -59.81 3.74
N PHE A 5 3.64 -58.74 3.69
CA PHE A 5 4.16 -57.39 3.49
C PHE A 5 3.36 -56.42 4.36
N LEU A 6 3.93 -56.09 5.53
CA LEU A 6 3.56 -54.93 6.31
C LEU A 6 4.03 -53.68 5.54
N LEU A 7 3.12 -52.74 5.25
CA LEU A 7 3.51 -51.35 5.16
C LEU A 7 2.76 -50.57 6.25
N SER A 8 3.49 -50.31 7.33
CA SER A 8 3.17 -49.29 8.31
C SER A 8 3.29 -47.93 7.61
N LEU A 9 2.16 -47.23 7.45
CA LEU A 9 2.15 -45.80 7.15
C LEU A 9 1.80 -45.08 8.46
N THR A 10 2.81 -44.80 9.26
CA THR A 10 2.74 -43.73 10.26
C THR A 10 2.63 -42.41 9.53
N ALA A 11 1.41 -41.91 9.36
CA ALA A 11 1.20 -40.50 9.05
C ALA A 11 1.59 -39.68 10.29
N VAL A 12 2.79 -39.11 10.25
CA VAL A 12 3.18 -38.07 11.21
C VAL A 12 2.36 -36.84 10.86
N SER A 13 1.32 -36.58 11.65
CA SER A 13 0.58 -35.34 11.65
C SER A 13 1.49 -34.20 12.12
N ILE A 14 2.18 -33.54 11.19
CA ILE A 14 2.84 -32.26 11.46
C ILE A 14 1.76 -31.17 11.29
N PHE A 15 0.92 -31.02 12.32
CA PHE A 15 0.21 -29.75 12.51
C PHE A 15 1.22 -28.76 13.08
N SER A 16 1.96 -28.09 12.22
CA SER A 16 2.60 -26.83 12.57
C SER A 16 1.48 -25.78 12.69
N THR A 17 1.09 -25.49 13.92
CA THR A 17 0.30 -24.32 14.27
C THR A 17 1.01 -23.09 13.72
N PHE A 18 0.44 -22.44 12.70
CA PHE A 18 0.88 -21.12 12.29
C PHE A 18 0.65 -20.17 13.46
N ALA A 19 1.76 -19.74 14.06
CA ALA A 19 1.75 -18.73 15.11
C ALA A 19 1.07 -17.47 14.56
N SER A 20 -0.01 -17.07 15.20
CA SER A 20 -0.50 -15.70 15.18
C SER A 20 0.71 -14.78 15.40
N ALA A 21 0.85 -13.71 14.61
CA ALA A 21 1.84 -12.68 14.86
C ALA A 21 1.55 -12.04 16.23
N GLN A 22 2.15 -12.60 17.28
CA GLN A 22 2.22 -12.00 18.60
C GLN A 22 3.27 -10.90 18.52
N ALA A 23 2.93 -9.71 19.01
CA ALA A 23 3.90 -8.65 19.20
C ALA A 23 5.06 -9.20 20.05
N ILE A 24 6.27 -9.19 19.49
CA ILE A 24 7.48 -9.61 20.17
C ILE A 24 7.74 -8.61 21.30
N SER A 25 7.93 -9.09 22.52
CA SER A 25 8.18 -8.20 23.66
C SER A 25 9.57 -7.53 23.54
N PRO A 26 9.78 -6.35 24.14
CA PRO A 26 11.09 -5.69 24.16
C PRO A 26 12.25 -6.57 24.66
N GLU A 27 11.95 -7.54 25.53
CA GLU A 27 12.93 -8.51 26.05
C GLU A 27 13.30 -9.57 24.99
N ALA A 28 12.38 -9.93 24.10
CA ALA A 28 12.65 -10.85 22.99
C ALA A 28 13.42 -10.16 21.82
N LEU A 29 13.34 -8.83 21.71
CA LEU A 29 14.21 -8.01 20.86
C LEU A 29 15.68 -8.02 21.34
N GLN A 30 15.91 -8.16 22.65
CA GLN A 30 17.27 -8.28 23.22
C GLN A 30 17.89 -9.68 23.02
N ALA A 31 17.08 -10.70 22.68
CA ALA A 31 17.51 -12.08 22.53
C ALA A 31 17.92 -12.49 21.10
N LEU A 32 17.71 -11.62 20.11
CA LEU A 32 18.13 -11.84 18.72
C LEU A 32 19.63 -11.54 18.59
N ASN A 33 20.47 -12.59 18.56
CA ASN A 33 21.91 -12.45 18.33
C ASN A 33 22.27 -12.57 16.84
N ALA A 34 23.33 -11.86 16.44
CA ALA A 34 23.77 -11.74 15.04
C ALA A 34 24.02 -13.08 14.33
N SER A 35 24.37 -14.14 15.09
CA SER A 35 24.64 -15.48 14.55
C SER A 35 23.41 -16.18 13.96
N ALA A 36 22.19 -15.80 14.33
CA ALA A 36 20.97 -16.45 13.81
C ALA A 36 20.63 -15.98 12.38
N ILE A 37 21.03 -14.77 12.00
CA ILE A 37 20.62 -14.09 10.76
C ILE A 37 21.60 -14.37 9.60
N GLU A 38 22.88 -14.65 9.88
CA GLU A 38 23.90 -14.99 8.85
C GLU A 38 23.54 -16.20 7.97
N SER A 39 22.59 -17.05 8.40
CA SER A 39 22.17 -18.24 7.65
C SER A 39 21.21 -17.95 6.47
N LEU A 40 20.68 -16.73 6.35
CA LEU A 40 19.66 -16.38 5.36
C LEU A 40 20.30 -15.64 4.16
N ASN A 41 20.77 -16.42 3.19
CA ASN A 41 21.47 -15.94 2.00
C ASN A 41 20.48 -15.36 0.96
N VAL A 42 20.00 -14.13 1.17
CA VAL A 42 19.04 -13.45 0.28
C VAL A 42 19.77 -12.53 -0.71
N PRO A 43 19.64 -12.75 -2.03
CA PRO A 43 20.28 -11.88 -3.03
C PRO A 43 19.60 -10.51 -3.11
N VAL A 44 20.41 -9.44 -3.11
CA VAL A 44 19.94 -8.05 -3.26
C VAL A 44 20.34 -7.51 -4.64
N PRO A 45 19.41 -6.94 -5.44
CA PRO A 45 19.72 -6.40 -6.77
C PRO A 45 20.59 -5.13 -6.74
N GLU A 46 21.43 -4.93 -7.76
CA GLU A 46 22.21 -3.69 -7.98
C GLU A 46 21.33 -2.49 -8.39
N LEU A 47 21.69 -1.30 -7.89
CA LEU A 47 20.90 -0.07 -7.98
C LEU A 47 21.58 1.02 -8.86
N PRO A 48 20.80 1.86 -9.58
CA PRO A 48 21.32 2.96 -10.39
C PRO A 48 21.73 4.21 -9.57
N ALA A 49 22.69 4.98 -10.09
CA ALA A 49 23.58 5.90 -9.34
C ALA A 49 23.08 7.33 -9.00
N ASP A 50 21.85 7.76 -9.32
CA ASP A 50 21.41 9.16 -9.13
C ASP A 50 20.37 9.33 -7.99
N LYS A 51 20.76 10.03 -6.91
CA LYS A 51 20.08 10.03 -5.59
C LYS A 51 19.24 11.28 -5.27
N LYS A 52 17.91 11.22 -5.39
CA LYS A 52 16.97 12.11 -4.63
C LYS A 52 15.68 11.37 -4.25
N TRP A 53 15.13 11.72 -3.09
CA TRP A 53 14.27 10.89 -2.25
C TRP A 53 12.93 11.57 -1.95
N GLY A 54 11.82 10.89 -2.17
CA GLY A 54 10.48 11.49 -2.21
C GLY A 54 9.53 11.11 -1.07
N ILE A 55 9.87 10.08 -0.30
CA ILE A 55 8.98 9.51 0.72
C ILE A 55 9.71 9.49 2.06
N SER A 56 9.15 10.15 3.07
CA SER A 56 9.72 10.17 4.41
C SER A 56 9.37 8.91 5.18
N TYR A 57 10.33 8.48 6.00
CA TYR A 57 10.24 7.35 6.91
C TYR A 57 10.81 7.73 8.28
N ASP A 58 10.08 7.37 9.34
CA ASP A 58 10.62 7.27 10.69
C ASP A 58 10.60 5.81 11.11
N LEU A 59 11.79 5.24 11.31
CA LEU A 59 11.95 3.82 11.62
C LEU A 59 12.76 3.64 12.88
N THR A 60 12.41 2.61 13.64
CA THR A 60 13.22 2.09 14.74
C THR A 60 13.71 0.70 14.37
N GLY A 61 14.98 0.39 14.64
CA GLY A 61 15.53 -0.91 14.34
C GLY A 61 16.96 -1.10 14.85
N ALA A 62 17.48 -2.31 14.73
CA ALA A 62 18.88 -2.62 15.02
C ALA A 62 19.74 -2.32 13.79
N LEU A 63 20.76 -1.48 13.96
CA LEU A 63 21.71 -1.18 12.90
C LEU A 63 22.86 -2.20 12.90
N SER A 64 23.24 -2.66 11.72
CA SER A 64 24.39 -3.54 11.53
C SER A 64 25.19 -3.15 10.29
N ILE A 65 26.50 -3.37 10.32
CA ILE A 65 27.38 -3.20 9.17
C ILE A 65 27.78 -4.59 8.63
N GLN A 66 27.52 -4.82 7.34
CA GLN A 66 27.84 -6.06 6.63
C GLN A 66 28.75 -5.75 5.44
N GLY A 67 30.06 -5.94 5.62
CA GLY A 67 31.05 -5.51 4.64
C GLY A 67 31.02 -3.99 4.46
N GLU A 68 30.63 -3.53 3.28
CA GLU A 68 30.47 -2.09 2.96
C GLU A 68 29.02 -1.60 3.08
N ARG A 69 28.07 -2.47 3.43
CA ARG A 69 26.63 -2.15 3.48
C ARG A 69 26.20 -1.86 4.91
N VAL A 70 25.34 -0.85 5.06
CA VAL A 70 24.72 -0.50 6.34
C VAL A 70 23.27 -0.96 6.30
N MET A 71 22.88 -1.80 7.25
CA MET A 71 21.58 -2.44 7.27
C MET A 71 20.79 -2.05 8.52
N LEU A 72 19.49 -1.81 8.37
CA LEU A 72 18.53 -1.61 9.46
C LEU A 72 17.53 -2.77 9.48
N ASN A 73 17.49 -3.51 10.59
CA ASN A 73 16.49 -4.54 10.85
C ASN A 73 15.42 -3.96 11.78
N THR A 74 14.19 -3.86 11.30
CA THR A 74 13.08 -3.35 12.12
C THR A 74 12.42 -4.47 12.94
N PRO A 75 11.74 -4.14 14.06
CA PRO A 75 11.08 -5.14 14.90
C PRO A 75 10.01 -5.99 14.19
N ASP A 76 9.42 -5.46 13.11
CA ASP A 76 8.45 -6.14 12.27
C ASP A 76 9.09 -7.00 11.15
N GLY A 77 10.42 -7.19 11.20
CA GLY A 77 11.17 -8.08 10.32
C GLY A 77 11.51 -7.49 8.95
N ARG A 78 11.26 -6.20 8.70
CA ARG A 78 11.72 -5.53 7.47
C ARG A 78 13.23 -5.26 7.56
N LEU A 79 13.87 -5.34 6.40
CA LEU A 79 15.29 -5.08 6.23
C LEU A 79 15.47 -3.96 5.22
N PHE A 80 16.20 -2.92 5.61
CA PHE A 80 16.52 -1.78 4.75
C PHE A 80 18.02 -1.62 4.64
N GLU A 81 18.52 -1.40 3.43
CA GLU A 81 19.86 -0.84 3.26
C GLU A 81 19.80 0.68 3.49
N LEU A 82 20.78 1.22 4.21
CA LEU A 82 20.85 2.63 4.53
C LEU A 82 21.96 3.28 3.71
N ASP A 83 21.62 4.34 2.97
CA ASP A 83 22.59 5.29 2.42
C ASP A 83 23.10 6.17 3.56
N LEU A 84 24.04 5.60 4.33
CA LEU A 84 24.70 6.18 5.50
C LEU A 84 26.20 5.91 5.40
N SER A 85 27.04 6.92 5.63
CA SER A 85 28.49 6.71 5.58
C SER A 85 28.96 5.72 6.66
N LEU A 86 29.87 4.80 6.31
CA LEU A 86 30.44 3.82 7.25
C LEU A 86 31.02 4.47 8.51
N ARG A 87 31.63 5.66 8.38
CA ARG A 87 32.15 6.42 9.53
C ARG A 87 31.06 6.80 10.52
N LYS A 88 29.87 7.20 10.03
CA LYS A 88 28.72 7.54 10.89
C LYS A 88 28.07 6.27 11.42
N ALA A 89 27.89 5.25 10.57
CA ALA A 89 27.29 3.97 10.94
C ALA A 89 28.05 3.24 12.05
N ARG A 90 29.39 3.23 12.04
CA ARG A 90 30.23 2.56 13.05
C ARG A 90 29.99 3.03 14.49
N LYS A 91 29.40 4.22 14.69
CA LYS A 91 29.05 4.72 16.02
C LYS A 91 27.81 4.05 16.62
N PHE A 92 27.02 3.37 15.78
CA PHE A 92 25.73 2.76 16.12
C PHE A 92 25.68 1.28 15.75
N ASP A 93 26.81 0.69 15.33
CA ASP A 93 26.86 -0.69 14.88
C ASP A 93 26.54 -1.64 16.05
N GLY A 94 25.53 -2.49 15.86
CA GLY A 94 24.98 -3.37 16.90
C GLY A 94 24.02 -2.69 17.88
N HIS A 95 23.72 -1.40 17.72
CA HIS A 95 22.80 -0.67 18.59
C HIS A 95 21.40 -0.56 17.97
N SER A 96 20.40 -0.45 18.85
CA SER A 96 19.06 -0.01 18.44
C SER A 96 19.07 1.48 18.17
N VAL A 97 18.54 1.88 17.03
CA VAL A 97 18.52 3.26 16.57
C VAL A 97 17.14 3.69 16.12
N LYS A 98 16.88 4.99 16.24
CA LYS A 98 15.81 5.66 15.51
C LYS A 98 16.43 6.36 14.30
N VAL A 99 15.81 6.19 13.14
CA VAL A 99 16.28 6.69 11.85
C VAL A 99 15.18 7.50 11.20
N GLU A 100 15.46 8.76 10.90
CA GLU A 100 14.70 9.51 9.91
C GLU A 100 15.37 9.31 8.56
N ALA A 101 14.62 8.80 7.59
CA ALA A 101 15.15 8.51 6.28
C ALA A 101 14.15 8.85 5.18
N LYS A 102 14.63 8.76 3.94
CA LYS A 102 13.78 8.90 2.78
C LYS A 102 13.97 7.73 1.83
N ALA A 103 12.87 7.21 1.29
CA ALA A 103 12.85 6.27 0.16
C ALA A 103 12.72 7.03 -1.16
N ARG A 104 13.09 6.39 -2.26
CA ARG A 104 13.03 7.01 -3.59
C ARG A 104 11.58 7.18 -4.05
N GLN A 105 10.78 6.13 -3.91
CA GLN A 105 9.40 6.04 -4.35
C GLN A 105 8.66 4.94 -3.55
N ALA A 106 7.32 4.88 -3.61
CA ALA A 106 6.53 4.02 -2.73
C ALA A 106 6.63 2.52 -3.06
N ASP A 107 7.20 2.21 -4.23
CA ASP A 107 7.53 0.89 -4.73
C ASP A 107 9.05 0.66 -4.88
N ASP A 108 9.87 1.60 -4.38
CA ASP A 108 11.33 1.50 -4.32
C ASP A 108 11.85 1.93 -2.94
N MET A 109 11.83 0.97 -2.01
CA MET A 109 12.19 1.13 -0.60
C MET A 109 13.43 0.29 -0.23
N SER A 110 14.14 -0.24 -1.24
CA SER A 110 15.28 -1.14 -1.03
C SER A 110 16.45 -0.47 -0.32
N VAL A 111 16.67 0.82 -0.61
CA VAL A 111 17.62 1.69 0.09
C VAL A 111 16.87 2.88 0.66
N LEU A 112 17.27 3.34 1.84
CA LEU A 112 16.78 4.55 2.47
C LEU A 112 17.94 5.53 2.72
N LYS A 113 17.80 6.78 2.30
CA LYS A 113 18.76 7.83 2.68
C LYS A 113 18.46 8.37 4.05
N VAL A 114 19.40 8.18 4.95
CA VAL A 114 19.34 8.65 6.32
C VAL A 114 19.58 10.16 6.36
N SER A 115 18.61 10.92 6.85
CA SER A 115 18.78 12.32 7.25
C SER A 115 19.28 12.41 8.68
N GLU A 116 18.65 11.66 9.58
CA GLU A 116 18.92 11.69 11.01
C GLU A 116 19.00 10.27 11.58
N ILE A 117 19.87 10.08 12.56
CA ILE A 117 20.02 8.82 13.27
C ILE A 117 20.50 9.10 14.68
N GLU A 118 19.84 8.47 15.64
CA GLU A 118 20.15 8.54 17.06
C GLU A 118 19.97 7.17 17.71
N GLU A 119 20.58 6.96 18.87
CA GLU A 119 20.36 5.76 19.66
C GLU A 119 18.92 5.75 20.18
N TYR A 120 18.23 4.64 19.98
CA TYR A 120 16.83 4.52 20.38
C TYR A 120 16.72 4.40 21.90
N ASN A 121 15.95 5.30 22.51
CA ASN A 121 15.62 5.25 23.91
C ASN A 121 14.10 5.03 24.08
N PRO A 122 13.66 3.86 24.58
CA PRO A 122 12.22 3.57 24.76
C PRO A 122 11.54 4.50 25.77
N ALA A 123 12.28 5.11 26.70
CA ALA A 123 11.72 6.07 27.64
C ALA A 123 11.24 7.37 26.95
N ASN A 124 11.76 7.66 25.76
CA ASN A 124 11.39 8.84 24.96
C ASN A 124 10.33 8.52 23.90
N GLU A 125 9.84 7.27 23.83
CA GLU A 125 8.88 6.89 22.81
C GLU A 125 7.50 7.51 23.07
N LEU A 126 7.04 8.31 22.12
CA LEU A 126 5.73 8.91 22.16
C LEU A 126 4.67 7.86 21.83
N LYS A 127 3.82 7.53 22.81
CA LYS A 127 2.63 6.70 22.57
C LYS A 127 1.58 7.50 21.81
N LEU A 128 1.49 7.25 20.51
CA LEU A 128 0.51 7.89 19.64
C LEU A 128 -0.89 7.26 19.81
N PRO A 129 -1.99 8.05 19.68
CA PRO A 129 -3.35 7.49 19.65
C PRO A 129 -3.51 6.44 18.54
N PRO A 130 -4.45 5.49 18.68
CA PRO A 130 -4.66 4.48 17.66
C PRO A 130 -5.14 5.11 16.35
N TYR A 131 -4.94 4.39 15.25
CA TYR A 131 -5.47 4.77 13.95
C TYR A 131 -7.00 4.66 13.88
N LEU A 132 -7.64 5.52 13.09
CA LEU A 132 -9.10 5.48 12.89
C LEU A 132 -9.52 4.12 12.31
N PRO A 133 -10.58 3.48 12.84
CA PRO A 133 -10.98 2.12 12.48
C PRO A 133 -11.48 1.98 11.04
N LYS A 134 -11.74 3.10 10.35
CA LYS A 134 -12.18 3.13 8.94
C LYS A 134 -11.12 2.69 7.93
N ARG A 135 -9.87 2.54 8.37
CA ARG A 135 -8.73 2.15 7.54
C ARG A 135 -8.00 0.99 8.20
N ARG A 136 -7.71 -0.05 7.42
CA ARG A 136 -6.83 -1.15 7.81
C ARG A 136 -5.92 -1.46 6.62
N PRO A 137 -4.61 -1.66 6.84
CA PRO A 137 -3.74 -2.17 5.79
C PRO A 137 -4.23 -3.52 5.27
N ALA A 138 -4.20 -3.71 3.96
CA ALA A 138 -4.56 -4.98 3.36
C ALA A 138 -3.57 -6.07 3.82
N LYS A 139 -4.03 -7.33 3.90
CA LYS A 139 -3.17 -8.47 4.24
C LYS A 139 -3.24 -9.47 3.11
N LEU A 140 -2.19 -9.56 2.30
CA LEU A 140 -2.07 -10.61 1.29
C LEU A 140 -1.86 -11.96 1.99
N ILE A 141 -2.83 -12.87 1.84
CA ILE A 141 -2.82 -14.21 2.46
C ILE A 141 -2.22 -15.21 1.48
N THR A 142 -2.70 -15.20 0.22
CA THR A 142 -2.13 -16.00 -0.88
C THR A 142 -2.04 -15.17 -2.15
N ASP A 143 -0.97 -15.38 -2.93
CA ASP A 143 -0.74 -14.76 -4.25
C ASP A 143 -0.54 -15.85 -5.30
N GLU A 144 -1.64 -16.48 -5.72
CA GLU A 144 -1.61 -17.54 -6.72
C GLU A 144 -1.91 -16.97 -8.12
N PRO A 145 -1.41 -17.62 -9.20
CA PRO A 145 -1.67 -17.18 -10.57
C PRO A 145 -3.14 -17.16 -10.98
N ALA A 146 -4.01 -17.97 -10.33
CA ALA A 146 -5.44 -17.99 -10.62
C ALA A 146 -6.26 -17.08 -9.69
N ALA A 147 -5.80 -16.83 -8.46
CA ALA A 147 -6.53 -16.02 -7.50
C ALA A 147 -5.60 -15.46 -6.41
N MET A 148 -5.97 -14.31 -5.86
CA MET A 148 -5.34 -13.73 -4.68
C MET A 148 -6.33 -13.77 -3.52
N THR A 149 -5.90 -14.24 -2.36
CA THR A 149 -6.70 -14.15 -1.14
C THR A 149 -6.18 -13.01 -0.28
N VAL A 150 -7.04 -12.06 0.07
CA VAL A 150 -6.67 -10.82 0.74
C VAL A 150 -7.57 -10.58 1.95
N GLY A 151 -6.97 -10.48 3.13
CA GLY A 151 -7.64 -10.02 4.34
C GLY A 151 -7.68 -8.50 4.42
N ASN A 152 -8.52 -7.98 5.32
CA ASN A 152 -8.72 -6.55 5.56
C ASN A 152 -9.20 -5.77 4.31
N VAL A 153 -10.06 -6.38 3.49
CA VAL A 153 -10.80 -5.65 2.45
C VAL A 153 -12.04 -5.04 3.08
N ARG A 154 -12.21 -3.72 3.03
CA ARG A 154 -13.40 -3.07 3.59
C ARG A 154 -14.63 -3.42 2.76
N TRP A 155 -15.70 -3.86 3.39
CA TRP A 155 -16.87 -4.41 2.70
C TRP A 155 -18.17 -3.74 3.18
N LEU A 156 -19.23 -3.90 2.39
CA LEU A 156 -20.56 -3.43 2.76
C LEU A 156 -21.48 -4.63 2.94
N TYR A 157 -21.81 -4.98 4.19
CA TYR A 157 -22.86 -5.98 4.46
C TYR A 157 -24.21 -5.35 4.76
N ASN A 158 -24.21 -4.12 5.29
CA ASN A 158 -25.43 -3.37 5.56
C ASN A 158 -25.57 -2.20 4.57
N GLN A 159 -26.66 -2.17 3.81
CA GLN A 159 -26.95 -1.10 2.84
C GLN A 159 -27.07 0.30 3.48
N ASN A 160 -27.37 0.36 4.78
CA ASN A 160 -27.41 1.58 5.57
C ASN A 160 -26.30 1.54 6.64
N PRO A 161 -25.03 1.74 6.24
CA PRO A 161 -23.92 1.65 7.17
C PRO A 161 -24.02 2.75 8.23
N GLN A 162 -23.90 2.38 9.51
CA GLN A 162 -23.82 3.35 10.60
C GLN A 162 -22.52 4.16 10.51
N GLU A 163 -22.58 5.42 10.92
CA GLU A 163 -21.40 6.28 11.02
C GLU A 163 -20.39 5.65 11.98
N GLY A 164 -19.12 5.58 11.57
CA GLY A 164 -18.05 4.99 12.37
C GLY A 164 -17.98 3.45 12.40
N ALA A 165 -19.01 2.73 11.93
CA ALA A 165 -19.00 1.27 11.84
C ALA A 165 -18.52 0.81 10.45
N PHE A 166 -17.58 -0.15 10.41
CA PHE A 166 -16.98 -0.66 9.17
C PHE A 166 -16.85 -2.18 9.19
N ASP A 167 -17.28 -2.81 8.10
CA ASP A 167 -17.13 -4.24 7.91
C ASP A 167 -15.84 -4.56 7.15
N TRP A 168 -15.26 -5.71 7.46
CA TRP A 168 -14.00 -6.17 6.89
C TRP A 168 -14.12 -7.62 6.48
N ALA A 169 -13.68 -7.91 5.26
CA ALA A 169 -13.73 -9.23 4.65
C ALA A 169 -12.33 -9.79 4.43
N THR A 170 -12.27 -11.12 4.38
CA THR A 170 -11.28 -11.82 3.56
C THR A 170 -11.92 -12.07 2.21
N ALA A 171 -11.29 -11.61 1.13
CA ALA A 171 -11.80 -11.69 -0.22
C ALA A 171 -10.87 -12.49 -1.13
N VAL A 172 -11.47 -13.24 -2.04
CA VAL A 172 -10.81 -13.89 -3.17
C VAL A 172 -11.00 -13.00 -4.39
N ILE A 173 -9.89 -12.64 -5.01
CA ILE A 173 -9.81 -11.79 -6.20
C ILE A 173 -9.27 -12.63 -7.35
N LYS A 174 -9.97 -12.67 -8.47
CA LYS A 174 -9.58 -13.36 -9.70
C LYS A 174 -9.25 -12.33 -10.78
N PRO A 175 -7.98 -11.92 -10.92
CA PRO A 175 -7.60 -10.83 -11.80
C PRO A 175 -7.97 -11.07 -13.27
N GLU A 176 -8.02 -12.33 -13.71
CA GLU A 176 -8.42 -12.73 -15.07
C GLU A 176 -9.88 -12.44 -15.40
N LEU A 177 -10.73 -12.22 -14.39
CA LEU A 177 -12.14 -11.86 -14.55
C LEU A 177 -12.36 -10.34 -14.53
N VAL A 178 -11.31 -9.53 -14.63
CA VAL A 178 -11.44 -8.08 -14.74
C VAL A 178 -12.15 -7.68 -16.03
N LYS A 179 -13.09 -6.73 -15.93
CA LYS A 179 -13.76 -6.13 -17.09
C LYS A 179 -13.09 -4.83 -17.47
N GLU A 180 -13.20 -3.85 -16.57
CA GLU A 180 -12.74 -2.49 -16.80
C GLU A 180 -12.00 -1.94 -15.59
N VAL A 181 -11.16 -0.94 -15.86
CA VAL A 181 -10.44 -0.19 -14.83
C VAL A 181 -10.84 1.27 -14.94
N TYR A 182 -11.11 1.89 -13.81
CA TYR A 182 -11.56 3.26 -13.70
C TYR A 182 -10.61 4.06 -12.82
N PHE A 183 -10.16 5.21 -13.31
CA PHE A 183 -9.60 6.25 -12.46
C PHE A 183 -10.75 7.12 -11.98
N VAL A 184 -10.94 7.24 -10.68
CA VAL A 184 -12.08 7.97 -10.11
C VAL A 184 -11.56 9.15 -9.30
N LYS A 185 -12.08 10.32 -9.61
CA LYS A 185 -11.82 11.56 -8.88
C LYS A 185 -12.95 11.83 -7.89
N LYS A 186 -12.61 12.13 -6.64
CA LYS A 186 -13.51 12.56 -5.56
C LYS A 186 -13.17 14.00 -5.18
N PRO A 187 -13.81 15.02 -5.78
CA PRO A 187 -13.57 16.42 -5.41
C PRO A 187 -13.87 16.65 -3.93
N PHE A 188 -13.10 17.54 -3.29
CA PHE A 188 -13.43 18.05 -1.97
C PHE A 188 -13.05 19.53 -1.85
N ALA A 189 -13.71 20.25 -0.95
CA ALA A 189 -13.49 21.69 -0.81
C ALA A 189 -12.07 22.00 -0.32
N PRO A 190 -11.37 22.98 -0.92
CA PRO A 190 -11.75 23.73 -2.12
C PRO A 190 -11.47 22.94 -3.42
N GLU A 191 -12.52 22.66 -4.20
CA GLU A 191 -12.49 21.72 -5.35
C GLU A 191 -11.53 22.14 -6.47
N TRP A 192 -11.14 23.42 -6.54
CA TRP A 192 -10.24 23.93 -7.58
C TRP A 192 -8.77 23.54 -7.38
N ILE A 193 -8.37 23.15 -6.16
CA ILE A 193 -7.00 22.65 -5.87
C ILE A 193 -6.97 21.22 -5.33
N ALA A 194 -8.08 20.72 -4.81
CA ALA A 194 -8.07 19.49 -4.04
C ALA A 194 -9.13 18.50 -4.54
N ALA A 195 -8.68 17.27 -4.75
CA ALA A 195 -9.54 16.12 -4.90
C ALA A 195 -8.81 14.92 -4.33
N HIS A 196 -9.53 13.84 -4.09
CA HIS A 196 -8.96 12.55 -3.82
C HIS A 196 -9.06 11.69 -5.09
N SER A 197 -8.12 10.78 -5.28
CA SER A 197 -8.07 9.91 -6.46
C SER A 197 -8.03 8.46 -6.01
N LEU A 198 -8.69 7.58 -6.74
CA LEU A 198 -8.70 6.13 -6.51
C LEU A 198 -8.78 5.36 -7.84
N LEU A 199 -8.42 4.08 -7.79
CA LEU A 199 -8.68 3.13 -8.88
C LEU A 199 -9.84 2.22 -8.48
N ALA A 200 -10.74 1.93 -9.43
CA ALA A 200 -11.76 0.92 -9.30
C ALA A 200 -11.65 -0.10 -10.42
N PHE A 201 -11.72 -1.39 -10.10
CA PHE A 201 -11.59 -2.51 -11.02
C PHE A 201 -12.92 -3.26 -11.03
N THR A 202 -13.66 -3.24 -12.14
CA THR A 202 -14.90 -4.02 -12.26
C THR A 202 -14.60 -5.45 -12.68
N PHE A 203 -15.46 -6.38 -12.27
CA PHE A 203 -15.28 -7.80 -12.52
C PHE A 203 -16.49 -8.43 -13.23
N GLU A 204 -16.23 -9.50 -13.97
CA GLU A 204 -17.24 -10.49 -14.29
C GLU A 204 -17.67 -11.24 -13.02
N LYS A 205 -18.82 -11.91 -13.08
CA LYS A 205 -19.36 -12.67 -11.96
C LYS A 205 -18.32 -13.63 -11.36
N GLY A 206 -18.19 -13.63 -10.04
CA GLY A 206 -17.24 -14.45 -9.30
C GLY A 206 -15.79 -13.94 -9.33
N GLY A 207 -15.53 -12.75 -9.88
CA GLY A 207 -14.20 -12.13 -9.91
C GLY A 207 -13.75 -11.52 -8.58
N LEU A 208 -14.70 -11.12 -7.74
CA LEU A 208 -14.46 -10.57 -6.41
C LEU A 208 -15.52 -11.09 -5.43
N VAL A 209 -15.11 -12.00 -4.53
CA VAL A 209 -16.02 -12.71 -3.63
C VAL A 209 -15.42 -12.72 -2.22
N ASP A 210 -16.22 -12.46 -1.18
CA ASP A 210 -15.79 -12.63 0.20
C ASP A 210 -15.77 -14.10 0.64
N ALA A 211 -15.30 -14.37 1.87
CA ALA A 211 -15.26 -15.71 2.44
C ALA A 211 -16.66 -16.34 2.67
N ASN A 212 -17.73 -15.56 2.63
CA ASN A 212 -19.11 -16.01 2.82
C ASN A 212 -19.86 -16.23 1.48
N GLY A 213 -19.21 -16.00 0.34
CA GLY A 213 -19.81 -16.11 -0.99
C GLY A 213 -20.54 -14.85 -1.48
N ASN A 214 -20.43 -13.72 -0.77
CA ASN A 214 -20.96 -12.44 -1.22
C ASN A 214 -20.07 -11.87 -2.32
N GLU A 215 -20.67 -11.48 -3.44
CA GLU A 215 -19.95 -10.87 -4.57
C GLU A 215 -19.97 -9.34 -4.48
N SER A 216 -18.91 -8.69 -4.98
CA SER A 216 -18.86 -7.24 -5.19
C SER A 216 -18.59 -6.94 -6.66
N THR A 217 -19.19 -5.87 -7.17
CA THR A 217 -19.06 -5.46 -8.58
C THR A 217 -17.67 -4.93 -8.91
N ALA A 218 -16.97 -4.37 -7.93
CA ALA A 218 -15.65 -3.80 -8.15
C ALA A 218 -14.78 -3.74 -6.89
N LEU A 219 -13.47 -3.92 -7.09
CA LEU A 219 -12.43 -3.66 -6.09
C LEU A 219 -11.99 -2.21 -6.22
N VAL A 220 -11.84 -1.51 -5.11
CA VAL A 220 -11.29 -0.16 -5.05
C VAL A 220 -9.93 -0.16 -4.36
N LEU A 221 -8.93 0.43 -5.02
CA LEU A 221 -7.67 0.83 -4.39
C LEU A 221 -7.70 2.33 -4.13
N THR A 222 -7.54 2.71 -2.86
CA THR A 222 -7.45 4.10 -2.41
C THR A 222 -6.24 4.28 -1.50
N ILE A 223 -5.45 5.32 -1.72
CA ILE A 223 -4.27 5.62 -0.91
C ILE A 223 -4.57 6.87 -0.08
N GLU A 224 -4.61 6.73 1.24
CA GLU A 224 -5.12 7.77 2.13
C GLU A 224 -4.11 8.12 3.22
N ALA A 225 -4.24 9.35 3.74
CA ALA A 225 -3.66 9.70 5.02
C ALA A 225 -4.25 8.80 6.12
N PHE A 226 -3.39 8.07 6.81
CA PHE A 226 -3.76 7.17 7.90
C PHE A 226 -3.88 7.99 9.19
N LEU A 227 -5.06 8.56 9.38
CA LEU A 227 -5.34 9.42 10.52
C LEU A 227 -5.48 8.62 11.81
N ARG A 228 -4.97 9.17 12.92
CA ARG A 228 -5.18 8.71 14.29
C ARG A 228 -6.41 9.37 14.91
N GLU A 229 -6.90 8.81 16.01
CA GLU A 229 -7.96 9.43 16.81
C GLU A 229 -7.61 10.88 17.17
N GLY A 230 -8.58 11.78 17.00
CA GLY A 230 -8.39 13.23 17.19
C GLY A 230 -7.70 13.96 16.02
N GLN A 231 -7.14 13.25 15.03
CA GLN A 231 -6.56 13.89 13.85
C GLN A 231 -7.62 14.20 12.79
N VAL A 232 -7.54 15.40 12.23
CA VAL A 232 -8.28 15.82 11.04
C VAL A 232 -7.27 16.09 9.92
N TYR A 233 -7.55 15.61 8.72
CA TYR A 233 -6.67 15.85 7.59
C TYR A 233 -6.67 17.34 7.20
N ASP A 234 -5.47 17.89 7.02
CA ASP A 234 -5.25 19.22 6.48
C ASP A 234 -4.13 19.17 5.43
N LEU A 235 -4.33 19.87 4.30
CA LEU A 235 -3.39 19.84 3.18
C LEU A 235 -2.02 20.41 3.56
N LYS A 236 -1.97 21.46 4.41
CA LYS A 236 -0.72 22.10 4.84
C LYS A 236 -0.01 21.22 5.88
N ALA A 237 -0.76 20.62 6.80
CA ALA A 237 -0.24 19.62 7.72
C ALA A 237 0.34 18.42 6.96
N GLY A 238 -0.26 18.02 5.83
CA GLY A 238 0.26 16.97 4.95
C GLY A 238 1.50 17.36 4.14
N LEU A 239 2.01 18.61 4.24
CA LEU A 239 3.34 18.97 3.73
C LEU A 239 4.47 18.61 4.70
N LYS A 240 4.12 18.03 5.85
CA LYS A 240 5.02 17.54 6.88
C LYS A 240 4.65 16.09 7.22
N ASP A 241 5.52 15.44 7.98
CA ASP A 241 5.40 14.05 8.40
C ASP A 241 4.40 13.90 9.57
N ASN A 242 3.16 14.35 9.36
CA ASN A 242 2.10 14.39 10.39
C ASN A 242 1.11 13.23 10.30
N PHE A 243 1.01 12.59 9.13
CA PHE A 243 0.04 11.55 8.85
C PHE A 243 0.76 10.34 8.28
N GLY A 244 0.51 9.16 8.84
CA GLY A 244 0.92 7.91 8.19
C GLY A 244 0.22 7.75 6.84
N ILE A 245 0.59 6.74 6.07
CA ILE A 245 -0.08 6.40 4.81
C ILE A 245 -0.67 5.00 4.87
N VAL A 246 -1.83 4.82 4.23
CA VAL A 246 -2.45 3.50 4.08
C VAL A 246 -2.92 3.32 2.64
N TRP A 247 -2.61 2.17 2.07
CA TRP A 247 -3.15 1.70 0.81
C TRP A 247 -4.28 0.75 1.15
N LEU A 248 -5.50 1.26 1.04
CA LEU A 248 -6.71 0.58 1.47
C LEU A 248 -7.37 -0.09 0.27
N LEU A 249 -7.82 -1.33 0.48
CA LEU A 249 -8.68 -2.05 -0.43
C LEU A 249 -10.12 -2.05 0.11
N THR A 250 -11.08 -1.74 -0.75
CA THR A 250 -12.51 -1.79 -0.40
C THR A 250 -13.33 -2.39 -1.53
N SER A 251 -14.54 -2.87 -1.23
CA SER A 251 -15.55 -3.05 -2.27
C SER A 251 -16.04 -1.69 -2.79
N TRP A 252 -16.53 -1.67 -4.03
CA TRP A 252 -17.12 -0.48 -4.62
C TRP A 252 -18.37 -0.05 -3.86
N GLU A 253 -19.21 -1.01 -3.48
CA GLU A 253 -20.45 -0.79 -2.76
C GLU A 253 -20.18 -0.07 -1.42
N ASP A 254 -19.16 -0.48 -0.67
CA ASP A 254 -18.76 0.24 0.55
C ASP A 254 -18.30 1.65 0.26
N TYR A 255 -17.37 1.81 -0.68
CA TYR A 255 -16.75 3.09 -0.96
C TYR A 255 -17.75 4.12 -1.47
N VAL A 256 -18.58 3.73 -2.44
CA VAL A 256 -19.57 4.59 -3.09
C VAL A 256 -20.69 4.96 -2.12
N THR A 257 -21.20 4.00 -1.33
CA THR A 257 -22.29 4.23 -0.37
C THR A 257 -21.85 5.21 0.71
N ARG A 258 -20.66 5.01 1.30
CA ARG A 258 -20.15 5.93 2.31
C ARG A 258 -19.82 7.30 1.75
N THR A 259 -19.21 7.36 0.56
CA THR A 259 -18.89 8.64 -0.07
C THR A 259 -20.16 9.44 -0.37
N ALA A 260 -21.18 8.80 -0.92
CA ALA A 260 -22.41 9.47 -1.32
C ALA A 260 -23.30 9.80 -0.11
N LEU A 261 -23.51 8.85 0.80
CA LEU A 261 -24.50 8.99 1.88
C LEU A 261 -23.93 9.59 3.16
N VAL A 262 -22.68 9.31 3.52
CA VAL A 262 -22.05 9.78 4.77
C VAL A 262 -21.24 11.04 4.50
N ASP A 263 -20.30 10.99 3.56
CA ASP A 263 -19.44 12.14 3.25
C ASP A 263 -20.17 13.24 2.46
N LYS A 264 -21.37 12.95 1.94
CA LYS A 264 -22.14 13.82 1.03
C LYS A 264 -21.30 14.36 -0.14
N ALA A 265 -20.43 13.50 -0.66
CA ALA A 265 -19.49 13.82 -1.70
C ALA A 265 -19.82 13.07 -3.00
N ARG A 266 -19.19 13.52 -4.09
CA ARG A 266 -19.41 12.99 -5.43
C ARG A 266 -18.17 12.28 -5.97
N LEU A 267 -18.38 11.32 -6.85
CA LEU A 267 -17.36 10.56 -7.55
C LEU A 267 -17.48 10.78 -9.05
N ILE A 268 -16.34 10.89 -9.71
CA ILE A 268 -16.22 11.21 -11.12
C ILE A 268 -15.31 10.17 -11.79
N PRO A 269 -15.88 9.08 -12.32
CA PRO A 269 -15.14 8.03 -13.02
C PRO A 269 -14.70 8.42 -14.43
N TYR A 270 -13.48 7.98 -14.77
CA TYR A 270 -12.89 8.01 -16.09
C TYR A 270 -12.40 6.58 -16.41
N ALA A 271 -12.86 5.99 -17.51
CA ALA A 271 -12.35 4.68 -17.93
C ALA A 271 -10.87 4.78 -18.29
N VAL A 272 -10.06 3.85 -17.78
CA VAL A 272 -8.66 3.68 -18.19
C VAL A 272 -8.65 2.98 -19.55
N LYS A 273 -7.99 3.60 -20.52
CA LYS A 273 -8.00 3.17 -21.93
C LYS A 273 -6.65 2.63 -22.35
N ASN A 274 -6.66 1.90 -23.47
CA ASN A 274 -5.46 1.39 -24.14
C ASN A 274 -4.60 0.48 -23.24
N LEU A 275 -5.27 -0.33 -22.43
CA LEU A 275 -4.72 -1.48 -21.72
C LEU A 275 -5.29 -2.76 -22.32
N THR A 276 -4.43 -3.75 -22.52
CA THR A 276 -4.86 -5.12 -22.81
C THR A 276 -5.52 -5.74 -21.58
N HIS A 277 -6.27 -6.83 -21.78
CA HIS A 277 -6.84 -7.60 -20.68
C HIS A 277 -5.77 -8.02 -19.65
N GLN A 278 -4.64 -8.53 -20.13
CA GLN A 278 -3.52 -8.92 -19.28
C GLN A 278 -3.01 -7.76 -18.44
N GLN A 279 -2.85 -6.57 -19.02
CA GLN A 279 -2.42 -5.39 -18.26
C GLN A 279 -3.42 -4.94 -17.20
N LYS A 280 -4.74 -5.14 -17.42
CA LYS A 280 -5.75 -4.88 -16.38
C LYS A 280 -5.61 -5.89 -15.23
N ALA A 281 -5.44 -7.17 -15.55
CA ALA A 281 -5.24 -8.23 -14.57
C ALA A 281 -3.96 -8.01 -13.75
N ASP A 282 -2.85 -7.68 -14.41
CA ASP A 282 -1.58 -7.35 -13.77
C ASP A 282 -1.72 -6.11 -12.88
N MET A 283 -2.53 -5.12 -13.28
CA MET A 283 -2.73 -3.90 -12.47
C MET A 283 -3.44 -4.21 -11.16
N ILE A 284 -4.39 -5.16 -11.15
CA ILE A 284 -5.02 -5.65 -9.92
C ILE A 284 -3.98 -6.31 -9.02
N ARG A 285 -3.13 -7.18 -9.58
CA ARG A 285 -2.08 -7.87 -8.81
C ARG A 285 -1.12 -6.90 -8.16
N GLU A 286 -0.62 -5.94 -8.92
CA GLU A 286 0.28 -4.90 -8.41
C GLU A 286 -0.42 -4.01 -7.37
N SER A 287 -1.70 -3.69 -7.58
CA SER A 287 -2.51 -2.95 -6.60
C SER A 287 -2.60 -3.67 -5.26
N VAL A 288 -2.92 -4.97 -5.29
CA VAL A 288 -3.05 -5.79 -4.07
C VAL A 288 -1.70 -5.97 -3.38
N ARG A 289 -0.64 -6.28 -4.13
CA ARG A 289 0.72 -6.43 -3.59
C ARG A 289 1.19 -5.16 -2.90
N LEU A 290 1.05 -4.02 -3.56
CA LEU A 290 1.46 -2.73 -3.00
C LEU A 290 0.59 -2.29 -1.83
N ALA A 291 -0.69 -2.69 -1.80
CA ALA A 291 -1.59 -2.44 -0.68
C ALA A 291 -1.26 -3.28 0.56
N ALA A 292 -0.67 -4.46 0.36
CA ALA A 292 -0.25 -5.36 1.42
C ALA A 292 1.16 -5.09 1.98
N VAL A 293 1.90 -4.15 1.39
CA VAL A 293 3.20 -3.72 1.92
C VAL A 293 3.01 -3.14 3.32
N ASN A 294 3.87 -3.55 4.26
CA ASN A 294 3.94 -2.92 5.57
C ASN A 294 4.61 -1.54 5.47
N ARG A 295 3.80 -0.51 5.66
CA ARG A 295 4.17 0.92 5.56
C ARG A 295 4.28 1.61 6.92
N GLU A 296 4.43 0.85 8.00
CA GLU A 296 4.67 1.45 9.32
C GLU A 296 5.94 2.31 9.27
N GLY A 297 5.83 3.55 9.77
CA GLY A 297 6.87 4.57 9.68
C GLY A 297 6.84 5.40 8.39
N GLU A 298 6.07 5.03 7.37
CA GLU A 298 5.94 5.80 6.12
C GLU A 298 4.92 6.95 6.27
N TYR A 299 5.28 8.14 5.80
CA TYR A 299 4.41 9.31 5.87
C TYR A 299 3.73 9.65 4.55
N TYR A 300 2.44 10.00 4.66
CA TYR A 300 1.69 10.64 3.60
C TYR A 300 2.19 12.07 3.42
N HIS A 301 2.48 12.44 2.17
CA HIS A 301 2.89 13.79 1.83
C HIS A 301 2.06 14.33 0.67
N THR A 302 1.42 15.48 0.85
CA THR A 302 0.46 16.11 -0.09
C THR A 302 0.99 16.21 -1.51
N ILE A 303 2.31 16.33 -1.71
CA ILE A 303 2.91 16.51 -3.05
C ILE A 303 3.65 15.25 -3.54
N THR A 304 4.36 14.55 -2.67
CA THR A 304 5.36 13.56 -3.08
C THR A 304 4.95 12.11 -2.78
N ASN A 305 4.09 11.91 -1.78
CA ASN A 305 3.55 10.61 -1.39
C ASN A 305 2.05 10.72 -1.09
N ASN A 306 1.25 10.87 -2.14
CA ASN A 306 -0.19 11.13 -2.03
C ASN A 306 -1.01 10.09 -2.81
N CYS A 307 -2.34 10.24 -2.75
CA CYS A 307 -3.27 9.38 -3.47
C CYS A 307 -2.94 9.25 -4.96
N THR A 308 -2.77 10.37 -5.64
CA THR A 308 -2.63 10.40 -7.10
C THR A 308 -1.30 9.83 -7.57
N ASN A 309 -0.19 10.19 -6.92
CA ASN A 309 1.13 9.73 -7.31
C ASN A 309 1.21 8.20 -7.25
N ASN A 310 0.71 7.63 -6.15
CA ASN A 310 0.72 6.21 -5.90
C ASN A 310 -0.13 5.42 -6.90
N LEU A 311 -1.25 5.97 -7.37
CA LEU A 311 -2.01 5.35 -8.47
C LEU A 311 -1.25 5.41 -9.80
N LEU A 312 -0.50 6.47 -10.07
CA LEU A 312 0.31 6.53 -11.29
C LEU A 312 1.48 5.54 -11.23
N ILE A 313 2.02 5.26 -10.04
CA ILE A 313 2.99 4.18 -9.83
C ILE A 313 2.37 2.85 -10.25
N VAL A 314 1.19 2.52 -9.72
CA VAL A 314 0.45 1.30 -10.10
C VAL A 314 0.24 1.22 -11.61
N ILE A 315 -0.22 2.31 -12.23
CA ILE A 315 -0.42 2.36 -13.69
C ILE A 315 0.89 2.13 -14.45
N ASN A 316 2.00 2.74 -14.02
CA ASN A 316 3.30 2.62 -14.68
C ASN A 316 3.86 1.20 -14.66
N ARG A 317 3.51 0.38 -13.67
CA ARG A 317 4.01 -1.00 -13.54
C ARG A 317 3.48 -1.93 -14.63
N VAL A 318 2.33 -1.62 -15.23
CA VAL A 318 1.76 -2.42 -16.33
C VAL A 318 1.91 -1.76 -17.70
N LEU A 319 2.37 -0.51 -17.76
CA LEU A 319 2.65 0.18 -19.02
C LEU A 319 4.02 -0.20 -19.58
N PRO A 320 4.15 -0.34 -20.91
CA PRO A 320 5.46 -0.44 -21.54
C PRO A 320 6.26 0.84 -21.28
N GLU A 321 7.58 0.72 -21.22
CA GLU A 321 8.48 1.78 -20.76
C GLU A 321 8.26 3.12 -21.49
N ASN A 322 8.09 3.09 -22.81
CA ASN A 322 7.86 4.26 -23.65
C ASN A 322 6.51 4.98 -23.39
N ARG A 323 5.56 4.32 -22.72
CA ARG A 323 4.25 4.90 -22.33
C ARG A 323 4.18 5.28 -20.86
N ARG A 324 5.17 4.93 -20.05
CA ARG A 324 5.20 5.26 -18.63
C ARG A 324 5.12 6.78 -18.42
N ILE A 325 4.35 7.15 -17.41
CA ILE A 325 4.16 8.52 -16.97
C ILE A 325 5.39 8.96 -16.19
N ARG A 326 6.00 10.05 -16.62
CA ARG A 326 7.08 10.68 -15.87
C ARG A 326 6.51 11.40 -14.65
N MET A 327 6.82 10.86 -13.48
CA MET A 327 6.44 11.45 -12.18
C MET A 327 7.16 12.79 -11.91
N TRP A 328 8.24 13.06 -12.65
CA TRP A 328 9.09 14.22 -12.47
C TRP A 328 9.20 15.02 -13.77
N THR A 329 8.98 16.34 -13.71
CA THR A 329 9.14 17.25 -14.87
C THR A 329 10.61 17.46 -15.18
N ILE A 330 11.41 17.59 -14.13
CA ILE A 330 12.87 17.47 -14.15
C ILE A 330 13.14 16.27 -13.25
N PRO A 331 13.74 15.18 -13.76
CA PRO A 331 14.01 13.98 -12.98
C PRO A 331 14.49 14.34 -11.58
N TYR A 332 13.67 14.00 -10.60
CA TYR A 332 14.00 14.09 -9.19
C TYR A 332 14.26 15.50 -8.62
N LEU A 333 13.94 16.61 -9.33
CA LEU A 333 14.04 18.00 -8.81
C LEU A 333 12.67 18.68 -8.69
N ALA A 334 11.84 18.54 -9.71
CA ALA A 334 10.52 19.14 -9.76
C ALA A 334 9.51 18.02 -9.99
N TYR A 335 8.76 17.69 -8.95
CA TYR A 335 7.68 16.72 -9.09
C TYR A 335 6.68 17.27 -10.11
N ASN A 336 6.23 16.42 -11.03
CA ASN A 336 5.33 16.84 -12.09
C ASN A 336 3.95 17.17 -11.52
N VAL A 337 3.72 18.43 -11.20
CA VAL A 337 2.48 18.94 -10.60
C VAL A 337 1.23 18.52 -11.41
N ARG A 338 1.37 18.39 -12.74
CA ARG A 338 0.29 17.88 -13.61
C ARG A 338 0.03 16.37 -13.47
N ALA A 339 1.03 15.62 -13.02
CA ALA A 339 0.96 14.19 -12.69
C ALA A 339 0.70 13.93 -11.19
N THR A 340 0.66 14.96 -10.34
CA THR A 340 0.45 14.77 -8.89
C THR A 340 -0.76 15.45 -8.32
N MET A 341 -1.26 16.49 -8.98
CA MET A 341 -2.45 17.17 -8.51
C MET A 341 -3.70 16.45 -9.01
N PRO A 342 -4.54 15.96 -8.08
CA PRO A 342 -5.78 15.23 -8.38
C PRO A 342 -6.68 15.94 -9.42
N VAL A 343 -6.72 17.27 -9.40
CA VAL A 343 -7.54 18.08 -10.31
C VAL A 343 -6.99 18.11 -11.74
N MET A 344 -5.67 18.01 -11.91
CA MET A 344 -4.99 18.12 -13.23
C MET A 344 -4.73 16.76 -13.88
N VAL A 345 -4.54 15.71 -13.08
CA VAL A 345 -4.18 14.38 -13.57
C VAL A 345 -5.15 13.81 -14.60
N PRO A 346 -6.49 13.92 -14.45
CA PRO A 346 -7.40 13.39 -15.45
C PRO A 346 -7.16 13.94 -16.85
N LYS A 347 -7.04 15.26 -17.00
CA LYS A 347 -6.77 15.91 -18.29
C LYS A 347 -5.39 15.52 -18.85
N TYR A 348 -4.38 15.42 -17.98
CA TYR A 348 -3.04 15.00 -18.38
C TYR A 348 -3.02 13.56 -18.94
N LEU A 349 -3.71 12.63 -18.27
CA LEU A 349 -3.81 11.24 -18.70
C LEU A 349 -4.69 11.07 -19.94
N GLN A 350 -5.76 11.88 -20.09
CA GLN A 350 -6.53 11.95 -21.33
C GLN A 350 -5.65 12.38 -22.52
N GLY A 351 -4.81 13.40 -22.35
CA GLY A 351 -3.84 13.83 -23.37
C GLY A 351 -2.80 12.76 -23.74
N LYS A 352 -2.57 11.79 -22.85
CA LYS A 352 -1.73 10.60 -23.11
C LYS A 352 -2.51 9.40 -23.68
N GLY A 353 -3.82 9.54 -23.88
CA GLY A 353 -4.70 8.45 -24.28
C GLY A 353 -4.81 7.35 -23.24
N LEU A 354 -4.56 7.65 -21.96
CA LEU A 354 -4.66 6.68 -20.86
C LEU A 354 -6.01 6.74 -20.15
N LEU A 355 -6.73 7.86 -20.25
CA LEU A 355 -8.11 7.97 -19.76
C LEU A 355 -9.05 8.37 -20.89
N GLY A 356 -10.28 7.86 -20.83
CA GLY A 356 -11.40 8.30 -21.66
C GLY A 356 -12.05 9.59 -21.14
N PRO A 357 -13.17 10.02 -21.73
CA PRO A 357 -13.97 11.12 -21.20
C PRO A 357 -14.55 10.78 -19.82
N GLU A 358 -15.06 11.79 -19.14
CA GLU A 358 -15.84 11.64 -17.91
C GLU A 358 -17.11 10.83 -18.19
N LEU A 359 -17.42 9.82 -17.37
CA LEU A 359 -18.53 8.88 -17.60
C LEU A 359 -19.85 9.29 -16.92
N GLY A 360 -19.83 10.37 -16.14
CA GLY A 360 -20.98 10.88 -15.37
C GLY A 360 -20.67 10.97 -13.88
N VAL A 361 -21.36 11.87 -13.19
CA VAL A 361 -21.17 12.07 -11.75
C VAL A 361 -21.98 11.04 -10.96
N ILE A 362 -21.33 10.41 -9.99
CA ILE A 362 -21.95 9.51 -9.02
C ILE A 362 -22.11 10.26 -7.69
N ASN A 363 -23.32 10.25 -7.12
CA ASN A 363 -23.71 10.98 -5.92
C ASN A 363 -24.81 10.22 -5.14
N ASP A 364 -25.41 10.86 -4.15
CA ASP A 364 -26.48 10.31 -3.30
C ASP A 364 -27.74 9.85 -4.04
N THR A 365 -27.96 10.29 -5.28
CA THR A 365 -29.13 9.89 -6.09
C THR A 365 -28.89 8.66 -6.98
N ASN A 366 -27.64 8.30 -7.27
CA ASN A 366 -27.32 7.25 -8.24
C ASN A 366 -26.16 6.33 -7.82
N TYR A 367 -25.69 6.40 -6.56
CA TYR A 367 -24.57 5.61 -6.05
C TYR A 367 -24.74 4.09 -6.16
N GLN A 368 -25.98 3.59 -6.28
CA GLN A 368 -26.26 2.18 -6.46
C GLN A 368 -26.08 1.69 -7.90
N VAL A 369 -25.95 2.61 -8.86
CA VAL A 369 -25.70 2.26 -10.26
C VAL A 369 -24.26 1.74 -10.37
N PRO A 370 -24.05 0.49 -10.84
CA PRO A 370 -22.71 -0.05 -11.00
C PRO A 370 -21.89 0.77 -12.00
N LEU A 371 -20.57 0.73 -11.86
CA LEU A 371 -19.69 1.22 -12.91
C LEU A 371 -19.92 0.39 -14.20
N PRO A 372 -19.85 1.02 -15.39
CA PRO A 372 -20.17 0.36 -16.66
C PRO A 372 -19.36 -0.91 -16.98
#